data_AF-A0A9W4UMG7-F1
#
_entry.id   AF-A0A9W4UMG7-F1
#
_cell.length_a   1.000
_cell.length_b   1.000
_cell.length_c   1.000
_cell.angle_alpha   90.00
_cell.angle_beta   90.00
_cell.angle_gamma   90.00
#
_symmetry.space_group_name_H-M   'P 1'
#
loop_
_entity.id
_entity.type
_entity.pdbx_description
1 polymer ?
#
loop_
_entity_poly.entity_id
_entity_poly.type
_entity_poly.pdbx_seq_one_letter_code
_entity_poly.pdbx_strand_id
1 'polypeptide(L)'
;MLHLASLIGLRSPNPHFGKWFRTASIDDVLNLFTDLVKSGAPDFQASAISESELDYLERLLDSFPALEYGGIDLTAVGSYLIANHPRIQSHVEDVSPTALSLLLGHCNFPFATEVKPSKDALIRSIALLTSSSDYMFSQEADIGSEPAIRARTVTARLEYIFSVLAHPPKGVPTQDDVLDVLCRIPYPFPVSPTFVSRHTITSLQPMAARLLPSSTDLPSRDSLRLSVAVLRPLADLCNIMITDRGAKAESLLEGKDELNELDFVVWAEAVELHGCLNSLFSVFMYSNPDVLKD
;
A
#
# COMPACT_ATOMS: atom_id res chain seq x y z
N MET A 1 -1.75 26.44 -1.57
CA MET A 1 -0.89 25.24 -1.70
C MET A 1 0.27 25.61 -2.60
N LEU A 2 1.47 25.71 -2.03
CA LEU A 2 2.70 25.86 -2.80
C LEU A 2 2.94 24.55 -3.56
N HIS A 3 2.92 24.60 -4.89
CA HIS A 3 3.51 23.55 -5.71
C HIS A 3 5.00 23.49 -5.38
N LEU A 4 5.38 22.57 -4.49
CA LEU A 4 6.75 22.08 -4.40
C LEU A 4 7.03 21.36 -5.72
N ALA A 5 7.45 22.13 -6.73
CA ALA A 5 8.11 21.56 -7.89
C ALA A 5 9.29 20.73 -7.37
N SER A 6 9.16 19.43 -7.59
CA SER A 6 10.04 18.37 -7.14
C SER A 6 11.52 18.68 -7.43
N LEU A 7 12.36 18.56 -6.40
CA LEU A 7 13.84 18.65 -6.46
C LEU A 7 14.47 17.37 -7.05
N ILE A 8 13.69 16.51 -7.70
CA ILE A 8 14.18 15.25 -8.25
C ILE A 8 15.13 15.55 -9.43
N GLY A 9 16.41 15.22 -9.26
CA GLY A 9 17.44 15.43 -10.25
C GLY A 9 17.41 14.34 -11.33
N LEU A 10 16.96 14.67 -12.54
CA LEU A 10 16.77 13.73 -13.64
C LEU A 10 17.90 13.79 -14.68
N ARG A 11 18.27 12.64 -15.26
CA ARG A 11 19.18 12.54 -16.43
C ARG A 11 18.75 11.45 -17.41
N SER A 12 19.26 11.58 -18.64
CA SER A 12 19.05 10.68 -19.79
C SER A 12 19.27 9.19 -19.50
N PRO A 13 18.61 8.29 -20.27
CA PRO A 13 18.52 6.86 -19.94
C PRO A 13 19.87 6.13 -19.93
N ASN A 14 20.03 5.24 -18.96
CA ASN A 14 21.20 4.35 -18.83
C ASN A 14 21.20 3.25 -19.92
N PRO A 15 22.31 3.03 -20.66
CA PRO A 15 22.41 1.94 -21.65
C PRO A 15 22.19 0.53 -21.08
N HIS A 16 22.43 0.32 -19.78
CA HIS A 16 22.19 -0.96 -19.10
C HIS A 16 20.74 -1.19 -18.69
N PHE A 17 19.92 -0.13 -18.65
CA PHE A 17 18.49 -0.23 -18.31
C PHE A 17 17.77 -1.20 -19.25
N GLY A 18 18.07 -1.15 -20.55
CA GLY A 18 17.40 -2.01 -21.53
C GLY A 18 17.56 -3.50 -21.24
N LYS A 19 18.67 -3.94 -20.65
CA LYS A 19 18.85 -5.35 -20.24
C LYS A 19 17.95 -5.67 -19.05
N TRP A 20 18.02 -4.87 -17.99
CA TRP A 20 17.21 -5.07 -16.78
C TRP A 20 15.72 -5.01 -17.10
N PHE A 21 15.27 -3.99 -17.85
CA PHE A 21 13.88 -3.84 -18.29
C PHE A 21 13.28 -5.11 -18.92
N ARG A 22 14.08 -5.81 -19.74
CA ARG A 22 13.67 -7.04 -20.42
C ARG A 22 13.65 -8.27 -19.52
N THR A 23 14.45 -8.30 -18.46
CA THR A 23 14.68 -9.52 -17.65
C THR A 23 14.22 -9.40 -16.20
N ALA A 24 13.88 -8.22 -15.73
CA ALA A 24 13.48 -7.97 -14.35
C ALA A 24 12.27 -8.83 -13.98
N SER A 25 12.39 -9.52 -12.86
CA SER A 25 11.34 -10.32 -12.24
C SER A 25 10.46 -9.46 -11.31
N ILE A 26 9.36 -10.06 -10.85
CA ILE A 26 8.52 -9.45 -9.80
C ILE A 26 9.32 -9.24 -8.52
N ASP A 27 10.12 -10.22 -8.11
CA ASP A 27 10.95 -10.15 -6.91
C ASP A 27 11.98 -9.00 -6.99
N ASP A 28 12.59 -8.78 -8.16
CA ASP A 28 13.51 -7.64 -8.36
C ASP A 28 12.80 -6.30 -8.10
N VAL A 29 11.57 -6.14 -8.59
CA VAL A 29 10.78 -4.92 -8.40
C VAL A 29 10.34 -4.77 -6.96
N LEU A 30 9.89 -5.87 -6.32
CA LEU A 30 9.49 -5.85 -4.91
C LEU A 30 10.64 -5.50 -3.97
N ASN A 31 11.85 -6.00 -4.24
CA ASN A 31 13.04 -5.66 -3.46
C ASN A 31 13.37 -4.16 -3.57
N LEU A 32 13.45 -3.63 -4.80
CA LEU A 32 13.71 -2.20 -5.01
C LEU A 32 12.61 -1.30 -4.43
N PHE A 33 11.36 -1.77 -4.46
CA PHE A 33 10.25 -1.05 -3.83
C PHE A 33 10.35 -1.07 -2.30
N THR A 34 10.78 -2.19 -1.72
CA THR A 34 11.07 -2.30 -0.29
C THR A 34 12.16 -1.30 0.10
N ASP A 35 13.25 -1.24 -0.66
CA ASP A 35 14.36 -0.32 -0.41
C ASP A 35 13.88 1.14 -0.44
N LEU A 36 13.05 1.50 -1.43
CA LEU A 36 12.43 2.82 -1.51
C LEU A 36 11.55 3.11 -0.28
N VAL A 37 10.70 2.17 0.13
CA VAL A 37 9.83 2.33 1.30
C VAL A 37 10.65 2.58 2.58
N LYS A 38 11.75 1.85 2.76
CA LYS A 38 12.60 1.93 3.95
C LYS A 38 13.52 3.16 3.97
N SER A 39 14.10 3.51 2.83
CA SER A 39 15.26 4.42 2.77
C SER A 39 15.11 5.59 1.78
N GLY A 40 14.03 5.63 1.01
CA GLY A 40 13.83 6.63 -0.02
C GLY A 40 14.76 6.38 -1.20
N ALA A 41 15.02 7.43 -2.00
CA ALA A 41 15.98 7.36 -3.10
C ALA A 41 16.97 8.52 -3.08
N PRO A 42 18.20 8.33 -3.64
CA PRO A 42 19.23 9.36 -3.67
C PRO A 42 18.84 10.66 -4.38
N ASP A 43 17.80 10.64 -5.22
CA ASP A 43 17.25 11.80 -5.92
C ASP A 43 16.17 12.54 -5.12
N PHE A 44 16.21 12.45 -3.78
CA PHE A 44 15.28 13.11 -2.84
C PHE A 44 13.84 12.58 -2.87
N GLN A 45 13.62 11.40 -3.49
CA GLN A 45 12.38 10.69 -3.25
C GLN A 45 12.33 10.23 -1.80
N ALA A 46 11.25 10.55 -1.10
CA ALA A 46 11.14 10.29 0.32
C ALA A 46 10.95 8.79 0.59
N SER A 47 11.49 8.33 1.71
CA SER A 47 11.06 7.05 2.28
C SER A 47 9.60 7.15 2.72
N ALA A 48 8.90 6.02 2.76
CA ALA A 48 7.59 5.96 3.39
C ALA A 48 7.72 5.92 4.92
N ILE A 49 8.83 5.42 5.45
CA ILE A 49 9.04 5.23 6.89
C ILE A 49 10.27 6.02 7.34
N SER A 50 10.21 6.70 8.48
CA SER A 50 11.39 7.32 9.09
C SER A 50 12.32 6.26 9.72
N GLU A 51 13.61 6.56 9.86
CA GLU A 51 14.59 5.63 10.43
C GLU A 51 14.16 5.08 11.81
N SER A 52 13.65 5.95 12.69
CA SER A 52 13.17 5.54 14.02
C SER A 52 11.94 4.64 13.99
N GLU A 53 11.00 4.90 13.08
CA GLU A 53 9.81 4.06 12.91
C GLU A 53 10.21 2.69 12.31
N LEU A 54 11.15 2.67 11.36
CA LEU A 54 11.67 1.45 10.75
C LEU A 54 12.38 0.57 11.80
N ASP A 55 13.27 1.16 12.61
CA ASP A 55 13.97 0.46 13.69
C ASP A 55 13.01 -0.14 14.72
N TYR A 56 11.93 0.57 15.03
CA TYR A 56 10.89 0.05 15.92
C TYR A 56 10.14 -1.11 15.28
N LEU A 57 9.65 -0.91 14.06
CA LEU A 57 8.88 -1.88 13.31
C LEU A 57 9.67 -3.18 13.07
N GLU A 58 10.94 -3.07 12.69
CA GLU A 58 11.80 -4.24 12.48
C GLU A 58 11.99 -5.05 13.76
N ARG A 59 12.28 -4.40 14.89
CA ARG A 59 12.39 -5.07 16.19
C ARG A 59 11.08 -5.72 16.63
N LEU A 60 9.96 -5.05 16.38
CA LEU A 60 8.64 -5.59 16.68
C LEU A 60 8.34 -6.83 15.85
N LEU A 61 8.57 -6.78 14.54
CA LEU A 61 8.35 -7.92 13.64
C LEU A 61 9.31 -9.09 13.94
N ASP A 62 10.55 -8.81 14.36
CA ASP A 62 11.50 -9.84 14.81
C ASP A 62 11.05 -10.53 16.11
N SER A 63 10.16 -9.92 16.90
CA SER A 63 9.60 -10.53 18.10
C SER A 63 8.45 -11.49 17.82
N PHE A 64 7.87 -11.46 16.61
CA PHE A 64 6.76 -12.32 16.24
C PHE A 64 7.24 -13.72 15.82
N PRO A 65 6.44 -14.77 16.06
CA PRO A 65 6.78 -16.13 15.66
C PRO A 65 6.99 -16.23 14.15
N ALA A 66 8.12 -16.83 13.75
CA ALA A 66 8.38 -17.20 12.37
C ALA A 66 7.81 -18.59 12.08
N LEU A 67 7.21 -18.75 10.91
CA LEU A 67 6.73 -20.01 10.35
C LEU A 67 7.88 -20.74 9.64
N GLU A 68 7.76 -22.06 9.47
CA GLU A 68 8.82 -22.92 8.90
C GLU A 68 9.32 -22.45 7.51
N TYR A 69 8.48 -21.75 6.77
CA TYR A 69 8.78 -21.25 5.44
C TYR A 69 9.37 -19.82 5.40
N GLY A 70 9.70 -19.25 6.56
CA GLY A 70 10.32 -17.93 6.72
C GLY A 70 9.35 -16.74 6.72
N GLY A 71 8.02 -16.98 6.78
CA GLY A 71 7.02 -15.92 6.96
C GLY A 71 6.72 -15.67 8.44
N ILE A 72 6.17 -14.50 8.75
CA ILE A 72 5.69 -14.14 10.09
C ILE A 72 4.26 -14.67 10.26
N ASP A 73 3.96 -15.22 11.44
CA ASP A 73 2.61 -15.66 11.78
C ASP A 73 1.65 -14.47 11.95
N LEU A 74 0.69 -14.35 11.04
CA LEU A 74 -0.30 -13.28 11.06
C LEU A 74 -1.27 -13.35 12.25
N THR A 75 -1.40 -14.50 12.91
CA THR A 75 -2.20 -14.57 14.14
C THR A 75 -1.55 -13.77 15.27
N ALA A 76 -0.21 -13.70 15.32
CA ALA A 76 0.52 -12.85 16.26
C ALA A 76 0.36 -11.37 15.91
N VAL A 77 0.35 -11.03 14.62
CA VAL A 77 0.07 -9.66 14.14
C VAL A 77 -1.34 -9.21 14.55
N GLY A 78 -2.35 -10.08 14.36
CA GLY A 78 -3.73 -9.80 14.79
C GLY A 78 -3.85 -9.66 16.31
N SER A 79 -3.18 -10.54 17.07
CA SER A 79 -3.15 -10.44 18.53
C SER A 79 -2.49 -9.14 19.01
N TYR A 80 -1.45 -8.68 18.32
CA TYR A 80 -0.79 -7.40 18.62
C TYR A 80 -1.73 -6.21 18.35
N LEU A 81 -2.47 -6.21 17.23
CA LEU A 81 -3.48 -5.18 16.95
C LEU A 81 -4.50 -5.11 18.10
N ILE A 82 -5.08 -6.25 18.49
CA ILE A 82 -6.08 -6.34 19.56
C ILE A 82 -5.52 -5.77 20.88
N ALA A 83 -4.31 -6.19 21.26
CA ALA A 83 -3.68 -5.78 22.51
C ALA A 83 -3.34 -4.27 22.57
N ASN A 84 -3.05 -3.65 21.44
CA ASN A 84 -2.69 -2.23 21.36
C ASN A 84 -3.91 -1.30 21.19
N HIS A 85 -5.12 -1.85 21.10
CA HIS A 85 -6.37 -1.10 21.01
C HIS A 85 -7.35 -1.44 22.14
N PRO A 86 -6.95 -1.35 23.44
CA PRO A 86 -7.74 -1.89 24.55
C PRO A 86 -9.11 -1.24 24.75
N ARG A 87 -9.30 0.00 24.29
CA ARG A 87 -10.59 0.71 24.41
C ARG A 87 -11.64 0.21 23.40
N ILE A 88 -11.19 -0.36 22.30
CA ILE A 88 -12.03 -0.80 21.17
C ILE A 88 -11.75 -2.26 20.81
N GLN A 89 -11.25 -3.03 21.78
CA GLN A 89 -10.69 -4.35 21.60
C GLN A 89 -11.65 -5.28 20.85
N SER A 90 -12.93 -5.33 21.24
CA SER A 90 -13.94 -6.18 20.59
C SER A 90 -14.14 -5.82 19.11
N HIS A 91 -14.13 -4.54 18.77
CA HIS A 91 -14.26 -4.10 17.37
C HIS A 91 -13.02 -4.44 16.55
N VAL A 92 -11.83 -4.41 17.17
CA VAL A 92 -10.59 -4.83 16.53
C VAL A 92 -10.54 -6.35 16.36
N GLU A 93 -11.06 -7.11 17.33
CA GLU A 93 -11.26 -8.57 17.19
C GLU A 93 -12.18 -8.89 16.01
N ASP A 94 -13.31 -8.20 15.91
CA ASP A 94 -14.29 -8.38 14.82
C ASP A 94 -13.72 -8.03 13.44
N VAL A 95 -12.93 -6.95 13.33
CA VAL A 95 -12.30 -6.56 12.06
C VAL A 95 -11.06 -7.37 11.72
N SER A 96 -10.48 -8.10 12.68
CA SER A 96 -9.16 -8.74 12.54
C SER A 96 -9.01 -9.57 11.26
N PRO A 97 -9.99 -10.43 10.86
CA PRO A 97 -9.89 -11.18 9.60
C PRO A 97 -9.75 -10.27 8.37
N THR A 98 -10.49 -9.15 8.35
CA THR A 98 -10.44 -8.14 7.29
C THR A 98 -9.11 -7.39 7.31
N ALA A 99 -8.63 -6.97 8.48
CA ALA A 99 -7.35 -6.30 8.65
C ALA A 99 -6.15 -7.17 8.20
N LEU A 100 -6.16 -8.46 8.57
CA LEU A 100 -5.14 -9.42 8.14
C LEU A 100 -5.21 -9.71 6.63
N SER A 101 -6.41 -9.75 6.05
CA SER A 101 -6.58 -9.88 4.59
C SER A 101 -6.04 -8.66 3.85
N LEU A 102 -6.24 -7.44 4.39
CA LEU A 102 -5.65 -6.22 3.87
C LEU A 102 -4.12 -6.24 3.93
N LEU A 103 -3.55 -6.69 5.06
CA LEU A 103 -2.10 -6.86 5.19
C LEU A 103 -1.56 -7.83 4.13
N LEU A 104 -2.18 -9.00 3.98
CA LEU A 104 -1.78 -9.97 2.96
C LEU A 104 -1.90 -9.43 1.54
N GLY A 105 -2.98 -8.70 1.23
CA GLY A 105 -3.14 -8.04 -0.06
C GLY A 105 -2.00 -7.09 -0.36
N HIS A 106 -1.64 -6.22 0.59
CA HIS A 106 -0.58 -5.25 0.39
C HIS A 106 0.84 -5.86 0.45
N CYS A 107 1.03 -7.04 1.03
CA CYS A 107 2.25 -7.83 0.82
C CYS A 107 2.44 -8.21 -0.65
N ASN A 108 1.35 -8.43 -1.40
CA ASN A 108 1.38 -8.78 -2.83
C ASN A 108 1.50 -7.54 -3.73
N PHE A 109 1.02 -6.37 -3.29
CA PHE A 109 1.06 -5.12 -4.06
C PHE A 109 2.49 -4.78 -4.57
N PRO A 110 2.64 -4.36 -5.85
CA PRO A 110 1.59 -4.05 -6.84
C PRO A 110 1.19 -5.23 -7.74
N PHE A 111 1.53 -6.46 -7.36
CA PHE A 111 1.32 -7.66 -8.17
C PHE A 111 0.27 -8.59 -7.56
N ALA A 112 -0.12 -9.61 -8.33
CA ALA A 112 -1.02 -10.67 -7.86
C ALA A 112 -0.26 -11.96 -7.51
N THR A 113 1.06 -11.97 -7.68
CA THR A 113 1.90 -13.08 -7.26
C THR A 113 1.89 -13.16 -5.75
N GLU A 114 1.77 -14.38 -5.23
CA GLU A 114 1.74 -14.60 -3.79
C GLU A 114 3.10 -14.32 -3.18
N VAL A 115 3.11 -13.40 -2.23
CA VAL A 115 4.25 -13.04 -1.42
C VAL A 115 3.98 -13.52 -0.01
N LYS A 116 4.88 -14.35 0.50
CA LYS A 116 4.86 -14.76 1.91
C LYS A 116 4.96 -13.50 2.79
N PRO A 117 4.27 -13.45 3.94
CA PRO A 117 4.35 -12.32 4.86
C PRO A 117 5.70 -12.29 5.59
N SER A 118 6.79 -12.07 4.86
CA SER A 118 8.12 -11.83 5.44
C SER A 118 8.13 -10.48 6.15
N LYS A 119 9.18 -10.22 6.94
CA LYS A 119 9.41 -8.93 7.58
C LYS A 119 9.32 -7.77 6.57
N ASP A 120 10.01 -7.87 5.45
CA ASP A 120 10.02 -6.84 4.41
C ASP A 120 8.66 -6.65 3.73
N ALA A 121 7.93 -7.74 3.49
CA ALA A 121 6.58 -7.68 2.93
C ALA A 121 5.61 -6.99 3.89
N LEU A 122 5.70 -7.28 5.18
CA LEU A 122 4.88 -6.65 6.21
C LEU A 122 5.24 -5.19 6.45
N ILE A 123 6.53 -4.82 6.39
CA ILE A 123 6.96 -3.41 6.47
C ILE A 123 6.32 -2.60 5.34
N ARG A 124 6.44 -3.09 4.10
CA ARG A 124 5.77 -2.49 2.95
C ARG A 124 4.26 -2.41 3.14
N SER A 125 3.65 -3.53 3.53
CA SER A 125 2.20 -3.59 3.72
C SER A 125 1.70 -2.60 4.75
N ILE A 126 2.38 -2.48 5.89
CA ILE A 126 2.00 -1.55 6.97
C ILE A 126 2.16 -0.11 6.47
N ALA A 127 3.29 0.24 5.85
CA ALA A 127 3.48 1.57 5.27
C ALA A 127 2.42 1.95 4.23
N LEU A 128 1.97 0.98 3.42
CA LEU A 128 0.92 1.15 2.42
C LEU A 128 -0.50 1.22 3.02
N LEU A 129 -0.68 0.80 4.26
CA LEU A 129 -1.96 0.86 4.99
C LEU A 129 -2.03 2.05 5.98
N THR A 130 -0.91 2.72 6.24
CA THR A 130 -0.82 3.96 7.04
C THR A 130 -0.63 5.21 6.16
N SER A 131 -0.67 6.39 6.77
CA SER A 131 -0.35 7.66 6.09
C SER A 131 1.15 7.83 5.81
N SER A 132 1.99 6.93 6.31
CA SER A 132 3.45 6.98 6.17
C SER A 132 3.86 7.00 4.68
N SER A 133 3.13 6.29 3.81
CA SER A 133 3.41 6.29 2.36
C SER A 133 2.80 7.46 1.58
N ASP A 134 1.95 8.30 2.18
CA ASP A 134 1.21 9.35 1.44
C ASP A 134 2.15 10.37 0.80
N TYR A 135 3.18 10.79 1.53
CA TYR A 135 4.15 11.74 0.98
C TYR A 135 4.91 11.16 -0.22
N MET A 136 5.41 9.91 -0.10
CA MET A 136 6.09 9.19 -1.18
C MET A 136 5.21 9.05 -2.43
N PHE A 137 3.90 8.83 -2.26
CA PHE A 137 2.95 8.70 -3.37
C PHE A 137 2.45 10.05 -3.92
N SER A 138 2.56 11.14 -3.17
CA SER A 138 2.22 12.50 -3.63
C SER A 138 3.29 13.14 -4.52
N GLN A 139 4.51 12.62 -4.54
CA GLN A 139 5.61 13.18 -5.34
C GLN A 139 5.40 12.95 -6.84
N GLU A 140 5.76 13.96 -7.63
CA GLU A 140 5.68 13.98 -9.11
C GLU A 140 7.03 14.39 -9.72
N ALA A 141 7.28 13.99 -10.96
CA ALA A 141 8.48 14.37 -11.70
C ALA A 141 8.29 14.22 -13.21
N ASP A 142 8.92 15.11 -13.99
CA ASP A 142 8.87 15.12 -15.45
C ASP A 142 10.26 15.06 -16.08
N ILE A 143 10.47 14.22 -17.09
CA ILE A 143 11.66 14.25 -17.94
C ILE A 143 11.34 15.12 -19.15
N GLY A 144 11.84 16.36 -19.15
CA GLY A 144 11.47 17.34 -20.16
C GLY A 144 10.01 17.75 -20.00
N SER A 145 9.17 17.37 -20.96
CA SER A 145 7.72 17.60 -20.92
C SER A 145 6.91 16.31 -20.73
N GLU A 146 7.57 15.17 -20.51
CA GLU A 146 6.91 13.88 -20.35
C GLU A 146 6.94 13.44 -18.88
N PRO A 147 5.81 12.95 -18.33
CA PRO A 147 5.75 12.52 -16.94
C PRO A 147 6.62 11.27 -16.71
N ALA A 148 7.43 11.32 -15.66
CA ALA A 148 8.32 10.25 -15.23
C ALA A 148 7.96 9.69 -13.86
N ILE A 149 7.30 10.47 -13.00
CA ILE A 149 6.61 10.01 -11.79
C ILE A 149 5.27 10.76 -11.74
N ARG A 150 4.17 10.04 -11.57
CA ARG A 150 2.83 10.63 -11.37
C ARG A 150 2.40 10.49 -9.92
N ALA A 151 1.65 11.45 -9.39
CA ALA A 151 1.05 11.30 -8.08
C ALA A 151 0.00 10.17 -8.10
N ARG A 152 -0.05 9.38 -7.03
CA ARG A 152 -1.11 8.39 -6.82
C ARG A 152 -2.20 9.02 -5.95
N THR A 153 -3.44 8.99 -6.43
CA THR A 153 -4.57 9.56 -5.69
C THR A 153 -4.99 8.66 -4.52
N VAL A 154 -5.63 9.24 -3.51
CA VAL A 154 -6.27 8.48 -2.44
C VAL A 154 -7.32 7.53 -3.01
N THR A 155 -8.05 7.95 -4.03
CA THR A 155 -9.03 7.12 -4.75
C THR A 155 -8.39 5.84 -5.31
N ALA A 156 -7.24 5.93 -5.99
CA ALA A 156 -6.54 4.74 -6.51
C ALA A 156 -6.08 3.78 -5.40
N ARG A 157 -5.78 4.29 -4.20
CA ARG A 157 -5.50 3.46 -3.02
C ARG A 157 -6.76 2.75 -2.53
N LEU A 158 -7.89 3.45 -2.47
CA LEU A 158 -9.19 2.88 -2.08
C LEU A 158 -9.68 1.83 -3.09
N GLU A 159 -9.49 2.04 -4.39
CA GLU A 159 -9.79 1.05 -5.44
C GLU A 159 -8.98 -0.24 -5.27
N TYR A 160 -7.70 -0.13 -4.90
CA TYR A 160 -6.90 -1.32 -4.59
C TYR A 160 -7.38 -2.04 -3.33
N ILE A 161 -7.69 -1.29 -2.26
CA ILE A 161 -8.28 -1.83 -1.01
C ILE A 161 -9.58 -2.58 -1.34
N PHE A 162 -10.48 -1.98 -2.13
CA PHE A 162 -11.69 -2.64 -2.62
C PHE A 162 -11.36 -3.98 -3.29
N SER A 163 -10.39 -3.97 -4.21
CA SER A 163 -10.02 -5.18 -4.94
C SER A 163 -9.51 -6.28 -4.00
N VAL A 164 -8.75 -5.94 -2.96
CA VAL A 164 -8.26 -6.89 -1.94
C VAL A 164 -9.41 -7.48 -1.14
N LEU A 165 -10.36 -6.65 -0.71
CA LEU A 165 -11.52 -7.10 0.06
C LEU A 165 -12.48 -7.95 -0.76
N ALA A 166 -12.68 -7.61 -2.03
CA ALA A 166 -13.55 -8.35 -2.95
C ALA A 166 -12.86 -9.61 -3.53
N HIS A 167 -11.53 -9.67 -3.51
CA HIS A 167 -10.74 -10.79 -4.04
C HIS A 167 -9.52 -11.13 -3.15
N PRO A 168 -9.73 -11.54 -1.88
CA PRO A 168 -8.64 -11.90 -1.00
C PRO A 168 -7.96 -13.21 -1.44
N PRO A 169 -6.67 -13.41 -1.14
CA PRO A 169 -5.80 -12.52 -0.35
C PRO A 169 -4.95 -11.57 -1.20
N LYS A 170 -5.10 -11.55 -2.53
CA LYS A 170 -4.16 -10.87 -3.46
C LYS A 170 -4.69 -9.56 -4.01
N GLY A 171 -6.02 -9.39 -4.01
CA GLY A 171 -6.68 -8.34 -4.76
C GLY A 171 -6.52 -8.51 -6.27
N VAL A 172 -6.86 -7.46 -7.01
CA VAL A 172 -6.77 -7.42 -8.47
C VAL A 172 -6.01 -6.16 -8.87
N PRO A 173 -4.67 -6.21 -8.96
CA PRO A 173 -3.87 -5.06 -9.38
C PRO A 173 -4.11 -4.71 -10.85
N THR A 174 -3.94 -3.44 -11.17
CA THR A 174 -4.01 -2.88 -12.53
C THR A 174 -2.61 -2.56 -13.06
N GLN A 175 -2.53 -2.24 -14.35
CA GLN A 175 -1.28 -1.77 -14.95
C GLN A 175 -0.81 -0.48 -14.28
N ASP A 176 -1.76 0.36 -13.89
CA ASP A 176 -1.54 1.62 -13.19
C ASP A 176 -0.92 1.41 -11.80
N ASP A 177 -1.32 0.37 -11.08
CA ASP A 177 -0.69 -0.02 -9.80
C ASP A 177 0.78 -0.38 -9.98
N VAL A 178 1.09 -1.14 -11.02
CA VAL A 178 2.47 -1.53 -11.33
C VAL A 178 3.28 -0.32 -11.79
N LEU A 179 2.70 0.56 -12.63
CA LEU A 179 3.35 1.77 -13.09
C LEU A 179 3.67 2.74 -11.95
N ASP A 180 2.77 2.88 -10.97
CA ASP A 180 2.98 3.72 -9.80
C ASP A 180 4.22 3.29 -9.00
N VAL A 181 4.50 2.00 -8.93
CA VAL A 181 5.71 1.49 -8.29
C VAL A 181 6.91 1.61 -9.23
N LEU A 182 6.79 1.15 -10.48
CA LEU A 182 7.91 1.14 -11.43
C LEU A 182 8.50 2.52 -11.66
N CYS A 183 7.68 3.56 -11.74
CA CYS A 183 8.15 4.92 -11.98
C CYS A 183 8.94 5.50 -10.77
N ARG A 184 8.69 4.95 -9.58
CA ARG A 184 9.26 5.38 -8.29
C ARG A 184 10.50 4.61 -7.88
N ILE A 185 10.65 3.35 -8.26
CA ILE A 185 11.84 2.60 -7.82
C ILE A 185 13.14 3.14 -8.44
N PRO A 186 14.24 3.18 -7.69
CA PRO A 186 15.56 3.40 -8.26
C PRO A 186 16.04 2.12 -8.97
N TYR A 187 16.28 2.19 -10.28
CA TYR A 187 16.76 1.02 -11.03
C TYR A 187 18.21 0.67 -10.68
N PRO A 188 18.58 -0.62 -10.73
CA PRO A 188 19.98 -1.01 -10.56
C PRO A 188 20.82 -0.33 -11.64
N PHE A 189 22.05 0.03 -11.27
CA PHE A 189 22.96 0.85 -12.08
C PHE A 189 22.54 2.33 -12.14
N PRO A 190 22.56 3.06 -11.02
CA PRO A 190 22.42 4.51 -11.07
C PRO A 190 23.57 5.11 -11.89
N VAL A 191 23.29 6.18 -12.65
CA VAL A 191 24.31 6.87 -13.46
C VAL A 191 25.39 7.50 -12.57
N SER A 192 25.02 7.83 -11.33
CA SER A 192 25.88 8.37 -10.29
C SER A 192 25.35 7.93 -8.92
N PRO A 193 26.20 7.79 -7.88
CA PRO A 193 25.73 7.65 -6.50
C PRO A 193 24.76 8.76 -6.05
N THR A 194 24.74 9.91 -6.74
CA THR A 194 23.88 11.06 -6.44
C THR A 194 22.71 11.26 -7.40
N PHE A 195 22.57 10.46 -8.46
CA PHE A 195 21.51 10.65 -9.46
C PHE A 195 20.92 9.30 -9.91
N VAL A 196 19.59 9.20 -9.83
CA VAL A 196 18.82 8.03 -10.28
C VAL A 196 18.46 8.19 -11.76
N SER A 197 18.63 7.12 -12.54
CA SER A 197 18.10 7.07 -13.92
C SER A 197 16.58 6.92 -13.84
N ARG A 198 15.83 7.87 -14.38
CA ARG A 198 14.37 7.78 -14.49
C ARG A 198 13.95 7.57 -15.93
N HIS A 199 12.74 7.05 -16.08
CA HIS A 199 12.16 6.67 -17.36
C HIS A 199 10.73 7.21 -17.41
N THR A 200 10.30 7.69 -18.58
CA THR A 200 8.94 8.23 -18.72
C THR A 200 7.92 7.12 -18.54
N ILE A 201 6.74 7.46 -18.03
CA ILE A 201 5.68 6.48 -17.75
C ILE A 201 5.37 5.66 -19.01
N THR A 202 5.28 6.32 -20.16
CA THR A 202 5.07 5.66 -21.47
C THR A 202 6.15 4.62 -21.77
N SER A 203 7.41 4.89 -21.44
CA SER A 203 8.50 3.92 -21.66
C SER A 203 8.44 2.70 -20.73
N LEU A 204 7.75 2.82 -19.59
CA LEU A 204 7.59 1.75 -18.60
C LEU A 204 6.35 0.88 -18.83
N GLN A 205 5.36 1.36 -19.59
CA GLN A 205 4.13 0.62 -19.91
C GLN A 205 4.37 -0.82 -20.40
N PRO A 206 5.32 -1.11 -21.31
CA PRO A 206 5.56 -2.48 -21.78
C PRO A 206 6.07 -3.40 -20.66
N MET A 207 6.85 -2.86 -19.71
CA MET A 207 7.32 -3.64 -18.56
C MET A 207 6.19 -3.87 -17.56
N ALA A 208 5.36 -2.86 -17.29
CA ALA A 208 4.19 -3.03 -16.43
C ALA A 208 3.24 -4.11 -16.97
N ALA A 209 2.98 -4.11 -18.28
CA ALA A 209 2.15 -5.12 -18.94
C ALA A 209 2.76 -6.53 -18.84
N ARG A 210 4.09 -6.65 -18.96
CA ARG A 210 4.80 -7.95 -18.84
C ARG A 210 4.77 -8.51 -17.42
N LEU A 211 4.83 -7.65 -16.41
CA LEU A 211 4.89 -8.05 -14.99
C LEU A 211 3.53 -8.37 -14.39
N LEU A 212 2.44 -7.95 -15.04
CA LEU A 212 1.11 -8.40 -14.67
C LEU A 212 0.87 -9.86 -15.10
N PRO A 213 0.07 -10.62 -14.34
CA PRO A 213 -0.42 -11.90 -14.81
C PRO A 213 -1.26 -11.72 -16.09
N SER A 214 -1.44 -12.80 -16.86
CA SER A 214 -2.22 -12.71 -18.09
C SER A 214 -3.66 -12.32 -17.76
N SER A 215 -4.34 -11.60 -18.65
CA SER A 215 -5.73 -11.13 -18.43
C SER A 215 -6.75 -12.26 -18.24
N THR A 216 -6.35 -13.51 -18.45
CA THR A 216 -7.14 -14.73 -18.19
C THR A 216 -7.04 -15.22 -16.75
N ASP A 217 -6.03 -14.78 -16.00
CA ASP A 217 -5.67 -15.34 -14.70
C ASP A 217 -6.32 -14.57 -13.54
N LEU A 218 -6.86 -13.38 -13.82
CA LEU A 218 -7.58 -12.54 -12.87
C LEU A 218 -8.90 -12.02 -13.44
N PRO A 219 -9.95 -11.87 -12.61
CA PRO A 219 -11.16 -11.20 -13.02
C PRO A 219 -10.92 -9.71 -13.29
N SER A 220 -11.77 -9.09 -14.11
CA SER A 220 -11.77 -7.63 -14.24
C SER A 220 -12.22 -6.97 -12.93
N ARG A 221 -11.59 -5.86 -12.55
CA ARG A 221 -11.96 -5.12 -11.33
C ARG A 221 -13.42 -4.65 -11.36
N ASP A 222 -13.93 -4.26 -12.54
CA ASP A 222 -15.34 -3.87 -12.75
C ASP A 222 -16.35 -4.99 -12.43
N SER A 223 -15.92 -6.25 -12.51
CA SER A 223 -16.75 -7.41 -12.24
C SER A 223 -16.82 -7.78 -10.75
N LEU A 224 -15.93 -7.21 -9.93
CA LEU A 224 -15.86 -7.52 -8.51
C LEU A 224 -17.05 -6.93 -7.75
N ARG A 225 -17.50 -7.67 -6.75
CA ARG A 225 -18.55 -7.27 -5.81
C ARG A 225 -18.08 -7.56 -4.40
N LEU A 226 -18.32 -6.63 -3.49
CA LEU A 226 -17.97 -6.76 -2.08
C LEU A 226 -19.24 -6.82 -1.25
N SER A 227 -19.45 -7.91 -0.54
CA SER A 227 -20.60 -8.05 0.35
C SER A 227 -20.57 -6.99 1.46
N VAL A 228 -21.70 -6.33 1.67
CA VAL A 228 -21.88 -5.36 2.77
C VAL A 228 -21.67 -6.03 4.13
N ALA A 229 -21.97 -7.34 4.26
CA ALA A 229 -21.74 -8.08 5.49
C ALA A 229 -20.25 -8.11 5.88
N VAL A 230 -19.33 -8.17 4.91
CA VAL A 230 -17.88 -8.12 5.15
C VAL A 230 -17.42 -6.71 5.57
N LEU A 231 -18.12 -5.68 5.11
CA LEU A 231 -17.80 -4.28 5.42
C LEU A 231 -18.29 -3.83 6.79
N ARG A 232 -19.35 -4.44 7.34
CA ARG A 232 -19.96 -4.00 8.61
C ARG A 232 -18.97 -3.90 9.78
N PRO A 233 -18.13 -4.91 10.08
CA PRO A 233 -17.14 -4.78 11.15
C PRO A 233 -16.17 -3.60 10.94
N LEU A 234 -15.79 -3.35 9.69
CA LEU A 234 -14.91 -2.24 9.33
C LEU A 234 -15.64 -0.89 9.44
N ALA A 235 -16.92 -0.82 9.06
CA ALA A 235 -17.76 0.34 9.23
C ALA A 235 -17.93 0.70 10.71
N ASP A 236 -18.25 -0.29 11.55
CA ASP A 236 -18.38 -0.13 12.99
C ASP A 236 -17.09 0.39 13.61
N LEU A 237 -15.93 -0.15 13.20
CA LEU A 237 -14.64 0.35 13.63
C LEU A 237 -14.40 1.81 13.21
N CYS A 238 -14.66 2.16 11.95
CA CYS A 238 -14.52 3.53 11.46
C CYS A 238 -15.38 4.51 12.28
N ASN A 239 -16.61 4.11 12.62
CA ASN A 239 -17.55 4.94 13.38
C ASN A 239 -17.06 5.25 14.80
N ILE A 240 -16.33 4.31 15.40
CA ILE A 240 -15.81 4.44 16.76
C ILE A 240 -14.49 5.21 16.76
N MET A 241 -13.64 4.98 15.78
CA MET A 241 -12.33 5.63 15.67
C MET A 241 -12.43 7.07 15.14
N ILE A 242 -13.41 7.37 14.28
CA ILE A 242 -13.63 8.68 13.68
C ILE A 242 -14.98 9.22 14.17
N THR A 243 -14.93 9.88 15.33
CA THR A 243 -16.08 10.53 15.97
C THR A 243 -16.77 11.48 14.99
N ASP A 244 -18.07 11.25 14.74
CA ASP A 244 -19.04 12.10 14.00
C ASP A 244 -19.45 11.68 12.57
N ARG A 245 -18.96 10.56 12.01
CA ARG A 245 -19.30 10.18 10.61
C ARG A 245 -20.13 8.91 10.42
N GLY A 246 -20.37 8.14 11.48
CA GLY A 246 -21.00 6.84 11.33
C GLY A 246 -22.45 6.82 10.87
N ALA A 247 -23.24 7.85 11.18
CA ALA A 247 -24.61 7.95 10.67
C ALA A 247 -24.65 8.08 9.13
N LYS A 248 -23.65 8.76 8.55
CA LYS A 248 -23.54 8.92 7.09
C LYS A 248 -23.07 7.61 6.44
N ALA A 249 -22.17 6.88 7.09
CA ALA A 249 -21.69 5.57 6.66
C ALA A 249 -22.84 4.58 6.41
N GLU A 250 -23.67 4.39 7.43
CA GLU A 250 -24.78 3.42 7.41
C GLU A 250 -25.82 3.77 6.34
N SER A 251 -26.12 5.06 6.17
CA SER A 251 -27.06 5.50 5.13
C SER A 251 -26.61 5.14 3.70
N LEU A 252 -25.30 5.01 3.46
CA LEU A 252 -24.76 4.64 2.14
C LEU A 252 -24.77 3.12 1.91
N LEU A 253 -24.88 2.33 2.98
CA LEU A 253 -25.00 0.87 2.95
C LEU A 253 -26.46 0.40 3.03
N GLU A 254 -27.38 1.26 3.49
CA GLU A 254 -28.79 0.91 3.69
C GLU A 254 -29.43 0.36 2.41
N GLY A 255 -30.04 -0.82 2.51
CA GLY A 255 -30.70 -1.49 1.39
C GLY A 255 -29.77 -2.10 0.35
N LYS A 256 -28.44 -2.10 0.56
CA LYS A 256 -27.46 -2.76 -0.32
C LYS A 256 -26.98 -4.08 0.28
N ASP A 257 -26.93 -5.13 -0.53
CA ASP A 257 -26.32 -6.41 -0.16
C ASP A 257 -24.84 -6.47 -0.55
N GLU A 258 -24.47 -5.78 -1.63
CA GLU A 258 -23.13 -5.74 -2.19
C GLU A 258 -22.80 -4.35 -2.74
N LEU A 259 -21.51 -4.00 -2.75
CA LEU A 259 -20.97 -2.80 -3.40
C LEU A 259 -20.10 -3.18 -4.60
N ASN A 260 -20.18 -2.40 -5.67
CA ASN A 260 -19.12 -2.35 -6.68
C ASN A 260 -18.01 -1.38 -6.24
N GLU A 261 -16.97 -1.22 -7.06
CA GLU A 261 -15.84 -0.34 -6.76
C GLU A 261 -16.26 1.11 -6.49
N LEU A 262 -17.07 1.69 -7.38
CA LEU A 262 -17.49 3.09 -7.28
C LEU A 262 -18.31 3.33 -6.00
N ASP A 263 -19.27 2.44 -5.72
CA ASP A 263 -20.07 2.47 -4.50
C ASP A 263 -19.19 2.35 -3.24
N PHE A 264 -18.17 1.48 -3.28
CA PHE A 264 -17.22 1.32 -2.19
C PHE A 264 -16.37 2.58 -1.99
N VAL A 265 -15.83 3.19 -3.05
CA VAL A 265 -15.02 4.41 -2.94
C VAL A 265 -15.83 5.53 -2.29
N VAL A 266 -17.06 5.75 -2.74
CA VAL A 266 -17.96 6.77 -2.15
C VAL A 266 -18.20 6.50 -0.67
N TRP A 267 -18.44 5.25 -0.29
CA TRP A 267 -18.59 4.86 1.12
C TRP A 267 -17.29 5.08 1.90
N ALA A 268 -16.15 4.60 1.39
CA ALA A 268 -14.85 4.65 2.03
C ALA A 268 -14.37 6.09 2.27
N GLU A 269 -14.65 7.00 1.34
CA GLU A 269 -14.39 8.43 1.52
C GLU A 269 -15.30 9.04 2.57
N ALA A 270 -16.59 8.68 2.60
CA ALA A 270 -17.54 9.21 3.58
C ALA A 270 -17.16 8.83 5.02
N VAL A 271 -16.61 7.62 5.22
CA VAL A 271 -16.18 7.10 6.53
C VAL A 271 -14.71 7.39 6.86
N GLU A 272 -13.99 8.06 5.96
CA GLU A 272 -12.54 8.28 6.06
C GLU A 272 -11.76 6.99 6.33
N LEU A 273 -12.05 5.95 5.55
CA LEU A 273 -11.47 4.62 5.73
C LEU A 273 -9.93 4.65 5.83
N HIS A 274 -9.26 5.47 5.02
CA HIS A 274 -7.81 5.64 5.09
C HIS A 274 -7.33 6.13 6.46
N GLY A 275 -8.06 7.04 7.10
CA GLY A 275 -7.77 7.53 8.45
C GLY A 275 -7.97 6.45 9.50
N CYS A 276 -9.08 5.69 9.39
CA CYS A 276 -9.32 4.54 10.26
C CYS A 276 -8.22 3.47 10.14
N LEU A 277 -7.83 3.10 8.91
CA LEU A 277 -6.74 2.14 8.67
C LEU A 277 -5.42 2.67 9.18
N ASN A 278 -5.13 3.96 8.98
CA ASN A 278 -3.95 4.60 9.54
C ASN A 278 -3.91 4.45 11.07
N SER A 279 -4.97 4.83 11.78
CA SER A 279 -5.02 4.69 13.24
C SER A 279 -4.97 3.23 13.71
N LEU A 280 -5.56 2.30 12.95
CA LEU A 280 -5.51 0.88 13.27
C LEU A 280 -4.08 0.33 13.18
N PHE A 281 -3.35 0.65 12.11
CA PHE A 281 -2.01 0.10 11.84
C PHE A 281 -0.86 0.97 12.36
N SER A 282 -1.08 2.23 12.76
CA SER A 282 -0.01 3.11 13.28
C SER A 282 0.62 2.60 14.57
N VAL A 283 -0.06 1.71 15.30
CA VAL A 283 0.51 1.03 16.48
C VAL A 283 1.78 0.25 16.16
N PHE A 284 1.98 -0.15 14.90
CA PHE A 284 3.22 -0.79 14.44
C PHE A 284 4.37 0.21 14.20
N MET A 285 4.07 1.51 14.10
CA MET A 285 5.03 2.55 13.74
C MET A 285 5.57 3.29 14.97
N TYR A 286 4.85 3.28 16.10
CA TYR A 286 5.19 4.08 17.28
C TYR A 286 5.31 3.22 18.53
N SER A 287 6.38 3.45 19.30
CA SER A 287 6.63 2.76 20.57
C SER A 287 5.78 3.24 21.75
N ASN A 288 5.00 4.32 21.57
CA ASN A 288 4.19 4.92 22.62
C ASN A 288 2.71 5.08 22.19
N PRO A 289 1.78 4.31 22.78
CA PRO A 289 0.34 4.45 22.51
C PRO A 289 -0.27 5.75 23.07
N ASP A 290 0.50 6.55 23.83
CA ASP A 290 0.03 7.82 24.39
C ASP A 290 -0.05 8.98 23.37
N VAL A 291 0.43 8.79 22.13
CA VAL A 291 0.35 9.82 21.08
C VAL A 291 -1.01 9.80 20.33
N LEU A 292 -1.83 8.76 20.53
CA LEU A 292 -3.19 8.68 19.97
C LEU A 292 -4.26 9.29 20.88
N LYS A 293 -3.86 10.15 21.83
CA LYS A 293 -4.76 10.77 22.84
C LYS A 293 -5.11 12.24 22.56
N ASP A 294 -4.62 12.83 21.48
CA ASP A 294 -4.94 14.21 21.08
C ASP A 294 -5.76 14.26 19.80
#